data_AF-Q094Z9-F1
#
_entry.id   AF-Q094Z9-F1
#
_cell.length_a   1.000
_cell.length_b   1.000
_cell.length_c   1.000
_cell.angle_alpha   90.00
_cell.angle_beta   90.00
_cell.angle_gamma   90.00
#
_symmetry.space_group_name_H-M   'P 1'
#
loop_
_entity.id
_entity.type
_entity.pdbx_description
1 polymer ?
#
loop_
_entity_poly.entity_id
_entity_poly.type
_entity_poly.pdbx_seq_one_letter_code
_entity_poly.pdbx_strand_id
1 'polypeptide(L)'
;MMLPMWASYIVKAYAWTVILTRGGILYWLVGQLGLLPALEWVLELPYVGGSSLSTSHLGRFLVFTYVWLPFMILPVQAAIERVPPQLLQASADLGARPVQTFRTVLLPLAFPGVVAGSIFTFSLTLGDFIIPQLIGPSGLFIGTMVNTMQGSVGNLPLAAAFTGVPIAIIAIYLTLARRLGAFDAL
;
A
#
# COMPACT_ATOMS: atom_id res chain seq x y z
N MET A 1 8.52 -14.93 7.12
CA MET A 1 7.81 -13.86 6.39
C MET A 1 8.51 -13.42 5.08
N MET A 2 9.43 -14.20 4.48
CA MET A 2 10.09 -13.82 3.20
C MET A 2 9.43 -14.40 1.94
N LEU A 3 8.43 -15.30 2.07
CA LEU A 3 7.71 -15.91 0.94
C LEU A 3 7.29 -14.92 -0.19
N PRO A 4 6.76 -13.71 0.09
CA PRO A 4 6.39 -12.79 -0.99
C PRO A 4 7.59 -12.13 -1.69
N MET A 5 8.79 -12.14 -1.13
CA MET A 5 9.99 -11.51 -1.72
C MET A 5 10.70 -12.40 -2.76
N TRP A 6 10.41 -13.70 -2.79
CA TRP A 6 11.11 -14.66 -3.64
C TRP A 6 10.54 -14.75 -5.05
N ALA A 7 9.25 -14.42 -5.23
CA ALA A 7 8.63 -14.36 -6.54
C ALA A 7 8.84 -12.98 -7.18
N SER A 8 9.16 -12.97 -8.48
CA SER A 8 9.28 -11.74 -9.26
C SER A 8 8.02 -10.89 -9.13
N TYR A 9 8.20 -9.58 -8.94
CA TYR A 9 7.11 -8.62 -8.81
C TYR A 9 6.12 -8.70 -9.99
N ILE A 10 6.63 -8.88 -11.21
CA ILE A 10 5.82 -9.01 -12.43
C ILE A 10 4.95 -10.27 -12.37
N VAL A 11 5.51 -11.39 -11.94
CA VAL A 11 4.77 -12.67 -11.81
C VAL A 11 3.63 -12.52 -10.79
N LYS A 12 3.88 -11.84 -9.66
CA LYS A 12 2.83 -11.54 -8.68
C LYS A 12 1.73 -10.67 -9.25
N ALA A 13 2.08 -9.62 -10.01
CA ALA A 13 1.11 -8.74 -10.63
C ALA A 13 0.20 -9.51 -11.62
N TYR A 14 0.77 -10.35 -12.49
CA TYR A 14 0.00 -11.22 -13.39
C TYR A 14 -0.82 -12.29 -12.66
N ALA A 15 -0.30 -12.88 -11.58
CA ALA A 15 -1.09 -13.83 -10.80
C ALA A 15 -2.35 -13.15 -10.22
N TRP A 16 -2.20 -11.93 -9.70
CA TRP A 16 -3.32 -11.16 -9.17
C TRP A 16 -4.32 -10.71 -10.24
N THR A 17 -3.88 -10.40 -11.46
CA THR A 17 -4.82 -10.10 -12.55
C THR A 17 -5.73 -11.29 -12.83
N VAL A 18 -5.17 -12.51 -12.92
CA VAL A 18 -5.94 -13.74 -13.14
C VAL A 18 -6.88 -14.03 -11.98
N ILE A 19 -6.43 -13.86 -10.74
CA ILE A 19 -7.25 -14.08 -9.54
C ILE A 19 -8.46 -13.14 -9.49
N LEU A 20 -8.26 -11.86 -9.85
CA LEU A 20 -9.26 -10.80 -9.76
C LEU A 20 -10.13 -10.64 -11.00
N THR A 21 -9.83 -11.35 -12.10
CA THR A 21 -10.63 -11.30 -13.32
C THR A 21 -12.00 -11.94 -13.06
N ARG A 22 -13.03 -11.48 -13.78
CA ARG A 22 -14.39 -12.05 -13.70
C ARG A 22 -14.32 -13.55 -13.99
N GLY A 23 -14.86 -14.38 -13.09
CA GLY A 23 -14.77 -15.84 -13.16
C GLY A 23 -13.46 -16.46 -12.62
N GLY A 24 -12.53 -15.64 -12.12
CA GLY A 24 -11.31 -16.09 -11.44
C GLY A 24 -11.59 -16.71 -10.06
N ILE A 25 -10.52 -17.16 -9.41
CA ILE A 25 -10.57 -17.87 -8.11
C ILE A 25 -11.33 -17.06 -7.06
N LEU A 26 -11.14 -15.74 -7.02
CA LEU A 26 -11.78 -14.90 -6.03
C LEU A 26 -13.29 -14.77 -6.29
N TYR A 27 -13.74 -14.69 -7.55
CA TYR A 27 -15.16 -14.74 -7.89
C TYR A 27 -15.77 -16.10 -7.57
N TRP A 28 -15.06 -17.18 -7.80
CA TRP A 28 -15.51 -18.52 -7.43
C TRP A 28 -15.71 -18.63 -5.92
N LEU A 29 -14.75 -18.17 -5.09
CA LEU A 29 -14.88 -18.16 -3.63
C LEU A 29 -16.04 -17.28 -3.15
N VAL A 30 -16.16 -16.06 -3.68
CA VAL A 30 -17.26 -15.14 -3.35
C VAL A 30 -18.61 -15.74 -3.76
N GLY A 31 -18.66 -16.50 -4.86
CA GLY A 31 -19.83 -17.26 -5.30
C GLY A 31 -20.21 -18.39 -4.36
N GLN A 32 -19.24 -19.17 -3.86
CA GLN A 32 -19.51 -20.21 -2.86
C GLN A 32 -20.10 -19.63 -1.57
N LEU A 33 -19.75 -18.40 -1.22
CA LEU A 33 -20.28 -17.68 -0.06
C LEU A 33 -21.63 -17.00 -0.31
N GLY A 34 -22.15 -17.03 -1.55
CA GLY A 34 -23.39 -16.33 -1.94
C GLY A 34 -23.25 -14.81 -1.97
N LEU A 35 -22.02 -14.27 -1.97
CA LEU A 35 -21.72 -12.84 -1.86
C LEU A 35 -21.53 -12.16 -3.23
N LEU A 36 -21.76 -12.87 -4.34
CA LEU A 36 -21.67 -12.30 -5.69
C LEU A 36 -22.57 -11.07 -5.90
N PRO A 37 -23.85 -11.08 -5.47
CA PRO A 37 -24.71 -9.91 -5.64
C PRO A 37 -24.20 -8.68 -4.88
N ALA A 38 -23.62 -8.90 -3.69
CA ALA A 38 -23.03 -7.83 -2.89
C ALA A 38 -21.75 -7.29 -3.56
N LEU A 39 -20.93 -8.15 -4.14
CA LEU A 39 -19.74 -7.74 -4.89
C LEU A 39 -20.13 -6.94 -6.14
N GLU A 40 -21.12 -7.41 -6.91
CA GLU A 40 -21.59 -6.70 -8.11
C GLU A 40 -22.17 -5.33 -7.75
N TRP A 41 -22.97 -5.24 -6.68
CA TRP A 41 -23.48 -3.96 -6.17
C TRP A 41 -22.35 -2.98 -5.79
N VAL A 42 -21.27 -3.47 -5.15
CA VAL A 42 -20.08 -2.65 -4.86
C VAL A 42 -19.36 -2.23 -6.15
N LEU A 43 -19.31 -3.10 -7.15
CA LEU A 43 -18.67 -2.84 -8.44
C LEU A 43 -19.49 -1.92 -9.37
N GLU A 44 -20.76 -1.66 -9.07
CA GLU A 44 -21.59 -0.68 -9.77
C GLU A 44 -21.35 0.75 -9.28
N LEU A 45 -20.67 0.94 -8.14
CA LEU A 45 -20.42 2.26 -7.58
C LEU A 45 -19.50 3.10 -8.49
N PRO A 46 -19.88 4.34 -8.88
CA PRO A 46 -19.21 5.13 -9.92
C PRO A 46 -17.73 5.47 -9.70
N TYR A 47 -17.24 5.38 -8.45
CA TYR A 47 -15.85 5.72 -8.08
C TYR A 47 -15.01 4.51 -7.65
N VAL A 48 -15.66 3.41 -7.33
CA VAL A 48 -15.07 2.24 -6.68
C VAL A 48 -15.03 1.08 -7.69
N GLY A 49 -16.03 1.07 -8.56
CA GLY A 49 -16.42 -0.04 -9.41
C GLY A 49 -15.72 -0.14 -10.76
N GLY A 50 -16.09 -1.18 -11.48
CA GLY A 50 -15.56 -1.58 -12.78
C GLY A 50 -16.23 -2.88 -13.24
N SER A 51 -16.06 -3.25 -14.50
CA SER A 51 -16.65 -4.49 -15.07
C SER A 51 -16.24 -5.77 -14.30
N SER A 52 -15.12 -5.70 -13.59
CA SER A 52 -14.63 -6.69 -12.67
C SER A 52 -13.67 -6.07 -11.64
N LEU A 53 -13.43 -6.75 -10.51
CA LEU A 53 -12.36 -6.45 -9.56
C LEU A 53 -11.01 -6.14 -10.24
N SER A 54 -10.57 -6.93 -11.22
CA SER A 54 -9.30 -6.66 -11.93
C SER A 54 -9.30 -5.33 -12.69
N THR A 55 -10.46 -4.79 -13.05
CA THR A 55 -10.62 -3.47 -13.70
C THR A 55 -11.08 -2.36 -12.76
N SER A 56 -11.23 -2.64 -11.47
CA SER A 56 -11.77 -1.70 -10.47
C SER A 56 -10.67 -1.01 -9.66
N HIS A 57 -10.98 0.17 -9.11
CA HIS A 57 -10.06 0.85 -8.18
C HIS A 57 -9.81 0.01 -6.91
N LEU A 58 -10.81 -0.74 -6.44
CA LEU A 58 -10.65 -1.65 -5.30
C LEU A 58 -9.66 -2.78 -5.57
N GLY A 59 -9.73 -3.41 -6.74
CA GLY A 59 -8.79 -4.47 -7.09
C GLY A 59 -7.38 -3.94 -7.13
N ARG A 60 -7.16 -2.75 -7.72
CA ARG A 60 -5.85 -2.09 -7.71
C ARG A 60 -5.37 -1.82 -6.29
N PHE A 61 -6.23 -1.29 -5.43
CA PHE A 61 -5.91 -1.02 -4.02
C PHE A 61 -5.55 -2.30 -3.24
N LEU A 62 -6.28 -3.39 -3.45
CA LEU A 62 -6.01 -4.69 -2.83
C LEU A 62 -4.64 -5.23 -3.23
N VAL A 63 -4.31 -5.16 -4.52
CA VAL A 63 -3.01 -5.65 -5.02
C VAL A 63 -1.86 -4.79 -4.50
N PHE A 64 -2.00 -3.45 -4.51
CA PHE A 64 -1.00 -2.58 -3.90
C PHE A 64 -0.81 -2.88 -2.41
N THR A 65 -1.89 -3.07 -1.66
CA THR A 65 -1.83 -3.43 -0.25
C THR A 65 -1.05 -4.73 -0.06
N TYR A 66 -1.36 -5.77 -0.83
CA TYR A 66 -0.66 -7.05 -0.74
C TYR A 66 0.83 -6.94 -1.09
N VAL A 67 1.17 -6.25 -2.19
CA VAL A 67 2.54 -6.16 -2.68
C VAL A 67 3.42 -5.32 -1.77
N TRP A 68 2.86 -4.25 -1.20
CA TRP A 68 3.59 -3.31 -0.34
C TRP A 68 3.53 -3.64 1.15
N LEU A 69 2.64 -4.55 1.57
CA LEU A 69 2.53 -5.01 2.96
C LEU A 69 3.89 -5.34 3.61
N PRO A 70 4.79 -6.12 2.98
CA PRO A 70 6.05 -6.48 3.61
C PRO A 70 6.92 -5.26 3.91
N PHE A 71 6.90 -4.27 3.03
CA PHE A 71 7.68 -3.05 3.17
C PHE A 71 7.10 -2.08 4.21
N MET A 72 5.82 -2.22 4.57
CA MET A 72 5.23 -1.56 5.74
C MET A 72 5.60 -2.28 7.03
N ILE A 73 5.59 -3.61 7.01
CA ILE A 73 5.85 -4.44 8.20
C ILE A 73 7.29 -4.27 8.68
N LEU A 74 8.28 -4.21 7.80
CA LEU A 74 9.69 -4.16 8.22
C LEU A 74 10.03 -2.94 9.10
N PRO A 75 9.68 -1.69 8.74
CA PRO A 75 9.94 -0.53 9.61
C PRO A 75 9.11 -0.55 10.90
N VAL A 76 7.87 -1.04 10.83
CA VAL A 76 7.00 -1.16 12.01
C VAL A 76 7.57 -2.19 12.99
N GLN A 77 8.03 -3.34 12.50
CA GLN A 77 8.66 -4.37 13.30
C GLN A 77 9.94 -3.83 13.96
N ALA A 78 10.81 -3.17 13.20
CA ALA A 78 12.03 -2.58 13.74
C ALA A 78 11.74 -1.52 14.82
N ALA A 79 10.65 -0.76 14.69
CA ALA A 79 10.24 0.20 15.71
C ALA A 79 9.67 -0.47 16.97
N ILE A 80 8.89 -1.55 16.81
CA ILE A 80 8.37 -2.34 17.93
C ILE A 80 9.53 -3.01 18.71
N GLU A 81 10.51 -3.57 18.01
CA GLU A 81 11.68 -4.25 18.62
C GLU A 81 12.56 -3.29 19.45
N ARG A 82 12.50 -1.98 19.16
CA ARG A 82 13.21 -0.94 19.93
C ARG A 82 12.48 -0.54 21.20
N VAL A 83 11.21 -0.90 21.38
CA VAL A 83 10.46 -0.55 22.58
C VAL A 83 10.98 -1.36 23.78
N PRO A 84 11.47 -0.72 24.85
CA PRO A 84 11.98 -1.42 26.02
C PRO A 84 10.91 -2.32 26.66
N PRO A 85 11.18 -3.63 26.90
CA PRO A 85 10.21 -4.54 27.51
C PRO A 85 9.71 -4.08 28.89
N GLN A 86 10.52 -3.28 29.61
CA GLN A 86 10.19 -2.75 30.92
C GLN A 86 8.95 -1.85 30.89
N LEU A 87 8.71 -1.12 29.79
CA LEU A 87 7.52 -0.28 29.65
C LEU A 87 6.25 -1.11 29.52
N LEU A 88 6.34 -2.29 28.89
CA LEU A 88 5.23 -3.22 28.78
C LEU A 88 4.93 -3.88 30.13
N GLN A 89 5.97 -4.28 30.87
CA GLN A 89 5.84 -4.84 32.22
C GLN A 89 5.24 -3.82 33.19
N ALA A 90 5.76 -2.59 33.22
CA ALA A 90 5.23 -1.53 34.06
C ALA A 90 3.75 -1.21 33.76
N SER A 91 3.34 -1.28 32.49
CA SER A 91 1.93 -1.11 32.14
C SER A 91 1.04 -2.24 32.70
N ALA A 92 1.54 -3.48 32.71
CA ALA A 92 0.84 -4.62 33.27
C ALA A 92 0.76 -4.54 34.80
N ASP A 93 1.83 -4.07 35.47
CA ASP A 93 1.88 -3.85 36.91
C ASP A 93 0.85 -2.79 37.37
N LEU A 94 0.59 -1.79 36.53
CA LEU A 94 -0.46 -0.78 36.73
C LEU A 94 -1.89 -1.29 36.41
N GLY A 95 -2.04 -2.57 36.04
CA GLY A 95 -3.33 -3.19 35.74
C GLY A 95 -3.87 -2.91 34.34
N ALA A 96 -3.02 -2.43 33.40
CA ALA A 96 -3.45 -2.19 32.03
C ALA A 96 -3.77 -3.49 31.30
N ARG A 97 -4.88 -3.50 30.55
CA ARG A 97 -5.24 -4.59 29.63
C ARG A 97 -4.34 -4.54 28.39
N PRO A 98 -4.11 -5.67 27.68
CA PRO A 98 -3.24 -5.70 26.48
C PRO A 98 -3.59 -4.65 25.40
N VAL A 99 -4.89 -4.40 25.18
CA VAL A 99 -5.34 -3.36 24.22
C VAL A 99 -5.03 -1.95 24.71
N GLN A 100 -5.06 -1.71 26.02
CA GLN A 100 -4.65 -0.43 26.61
C GLN A 100 -3.15 -0.25 26.44
N THR A 101 -2.33 -1.21 26.87
CA THR A 101 -0.87 -1.20 26.67
C THR A 101 -0.49 -0.96 25.22
N PHE A 102 -1.17 -1.62 24.27
CA PHE A 102 -0.95 -1.38 22.85
C PHE A 102 -1.22 0.08 22.47
N ARG A 103 -2.38 0.64 22.81
CA ARG A 103 -2.77 1.99 22.38
C ARG A 103 -2.02 3.11 23.08
N THR A 104 -1.70 2.96 24.36
CA THR A 104 -1.12 4.04 25.18
C THR A 104 0.39 3.96 25.32
N VAL A 105 1.00 2.78 25.13
CA VAL A 105 2.45 2.60 25.29
C VAL A 105 3.08 2.19 23.97
N LEU A 106 2.68 1.04 23.40
CA LEU A 106 3.39 0.47 22.25
C LEU A 106 3.20 1.30 20.98
N LEU A 107 1.96 1.63 20.62
CA LEU A 107 1.61 2.35 19.40
C LEU A 107 2.27 3.73 19.30
N PRO A 108 2.22 4.61 20.33
CA PRO A 108 2.88 5.91 20.24
C PRO A 108 4.41 5.79 20.15
N LEU A 109 5.03 4.81 20.83
CA LEU A 109 6.48 4.59 20.75
C LEU A 109 6.91 3.98 19.41
N ALA A 110 6.08 3.11 18.82
CA ALA A 110 6.33 2.51 17.51
C ALA A 110 5.82 3.37 16.34
N PHE A 111 5.12 4.48 16.61
CA PHE A 111 4.53 5.35 15.60
C PHE A 111 5.54 5.89 14.58
N PRO A 112 6.78 6.27 14.96
CA PRO A 112 7.82 6.62 13.99
C PRO A 112 8.07 5.55 12.92
N GLY A 113 8.01 4.27 13.29
CA GLY A 113 8.12 3.15 12.35
C GLY A 113 6.95 3.05 11.39
N VAL A 114 5.72 3.31 11.87
CA VAL A 114 4.52 3.39 11.02
C VAL A 114 4.65 4.52 10.01
N VAL A 115 5.14 5.69 10.44
CA VAL A 115 5.38 6.84 9.55
C VAL A 115 6.44 6.48 8.50
N ALA A 116 7.56 5.88 8.90
CA ALA A 116 8.63 5.46 7.99
C ALA A 116 8.15 4.43 6.95
N GLY A 117 7.42 3.40 7.38
CA GLY A 117 6.83 2.42 6.47
C GLY A 117 5.80 3.02 5.52
N SER A 118 4.99 3.96 6.00
CA SER A 118 4.00 4.66 5.17
C SER A 118 4.68 5.50 4.08
N ILE A 119 5.76 6.20 4.41
CA ILE A 119 6.57 6.96 3.44
C ILE A 119 7.07 6.05 2.34
N PHE A 120 7.64 4.91 2.74
CA PHE A 120 8.28 3.99 1.81
C PHE A 120 7.25 3.36 0.86
N THR A 121 6.13 2.86 1.39
CA THR A 121 5.06 2.25 0.59
C THR A 121 4.34 3.27 -0.30
N PHE A 122 4.14 4.50 0.17
CA PHE A 122 3.59 5.58 -0.63
C PHE A 122 4.50 5.96 -1.81
N SER A 123 5.80 6.11 -1.55
CA SER A 123 6.80 6.38 -2.58
C SER A 123 6.80 5.32 -3.68
N LEU A 124 6.80 4.04 -3.29
CA LEU A 124 6.73 2.92 -4.22
C LEU A 124 5.43 2.92 -5.05
N THR A 125 4.31 3.24 -4.43
CA THR A 125 3.00 3.28 -5.12
C THR A 125 2.93 4.41 -6.16
N LEU A 126 3.48 5.59 -5.86
CA LEU A 126 3.50 6.72 -6.80
C LEU A 126 4.35 6.44 -8.05
N GLY A 127 5.47 5.75 -7.87
CA GLY A 127 6.38 5.39 -8.96
C GLY A 127 5.94 4.17 -9.77
N ASP A 128 4.94 3.42 -9.31
CA ASP A 128 4.52 2.19 -9.95
C ASP A 128 3.77 2.46 -11.26
N PHE A 129 4.23 1.82 -12.34
CA PHE A 129 3.58 1.84 -13.63
C PHE A 129 3.05 0.47 -14.08
N ILE A 130 3.43 -0.62 -13.40
CA ILE A 130 3.09 -1.98 -13.81
C ILE A 130 1.71 -2.37 -13.26
N ILE A 131 1.48 -2.23 -11.95
CA ILE A 131 0.17 -2.54 -11.35
C ILE A 131 -0.94 -1.69 -11.99
N PRO A 132 -0.79 -0.37 -12.17
CA PRO A 132 -1.85 0.43 -12.78
C PRO A 132 -2.13 0.09 -14.25
N GLN A 133 -1.15 -0.45 -14.98
CA GLN A 133 -1.34 -0.93 -16.35
C GLN A 133 -2.08 -2.27 -16.39
N LEU A 134 -1.84 -3.14 -15.40
CA LEU A 134 -2.39 -4.48 -15.37
C LEU A 134 -3.76 -4.56 -14.65
N ILE A 135 -3.97 -3.75 -13.63
CA ILE A 135 -5.11 -3.84 -12.70
C ILE A 135 -5.71 -2.44 -12.47
N GLY A 136 -7.03 -2.38 -12.44
CA GLY A 136 -7.84 -1.19 -12.26
C GLY A 136 -8.25 -0.53 -13.57
N PRO A 137 -9.01 0.57 -13.50
CA PRO A 137 -9.53 1.20 -14.70
C PRO A 137 -8.41 1.93 -15.45
N SER A 138 -8.57 2.04 -16.76
CA SER A 138 -7.71 2.89 -17.59
C SER A 138 -7.73 4.31 -17.06
N GLY A 139 -6.58 4.83 -16.65
CA GLY A 139 -6.49 6.14 -16.02
C GLY A 139 -5.04 6.58 -15.86
N LEU A 140 -4.88 7.88 -15.61
CA LEU A 140 -3.57 8.53 -15.56
C LEU A 140 -2.93 8.31 -14.19
N PHE A 141 -2.22 7.18 -14.01
CA PHE A 141 -1.27 7.04 -12.91
C PHE A 141 0.02 7.74 -13.28
N ILE A 142 0.63 8.46 -12.32
CA ILE A 142 1.84 9.26 -12.57
C ILE A 142 2.95 8.38 -13.17
N GLY A 143 3.22 7.21 -12.58
CA GLY A 143 4.22 6.27 -13.11
C GLY A 143 3.93 5.86 -14.56
N THR A 144 2.67 5.53 -14.87
CA THR A 144 2.27 5.17 -16.25
C THR A 144 2.38 6.33 -17.23
N MET A 145 2.13 7.55 -16.78
CA MET A 145 2.25 8.75 -17.60
C MET A 145 3.71 9.02 -17.94
N VAL A 146 4.61 8.96 -16.95
CA VAL A 146 6.05 9.09 -17.18
C VAL A 146 6.53 8.04 -18.18
N ASN A 147 6.14 6.77 -17.99
CA ASN A 147 6.50 5.69 -18.91
C ASN A 147 5.98 5.91 -20.34
N THR A 148 4.73 6.37 -20.48
CA THR A 148 4.12 6.62 -21.80
C THR A 148 4.79 7.81 -22.50
N MET A 149 5.08 8.87 -21.76
CA MET A 149 5.68 10.09 -22.30
C MET A 149 7.14 9.89 -22.69
N GLN A 150 7.89 9.09 -21.92
CA GLN A 150 9.25 8.70 -22.26
C GLN A 150 9.31 7.68 -23.40
N GLY A 151 8.47 6.63 -23.36
CA GLY A 151 8.54 5.49 -24.28
C GLY A 151 7.79 5.71 -25.59
N SER A 152 6.47 5.90 -25.53
CA SER A 152 5.61 5.95 -26.73
C SER A 152 5.61 7.32 -27.41
N VAL A 153 5.67 8.40 -26.64
CA VAL A 153 5.61 9.78 -27.17
C VAL A 153 7.01 10.34 -27.45
N GLY A 154 8.04 9.84 -26.76
CA GLY A 154 9.41 10.35 -26.88
C GLY A 154 9.61 11.77 -26.33
N ASN A 155 8.64 12.30 -25.57
CA ASN A 155 8.70 13.64 -24.97
C ASN A 155 9.36 13.58 -23.59
N LEU A 156 10.68 13.50 -23.60
CA LEU A 156 11.49 13.44 -22.39
C LEU A 156 11.34 14.67 -21.47
N PRO A 157 11.24 15.92 -21.98
CA PRO A 157 10.99 17.09 -21.12
C PRO A 157 9.68 16.99 -20.32
N LEU A 158 8.61 16.53 -20.96
CA LEU A 158 7.31 16.39 -20.31
C LEU A 158 7.29 15.21 -19.33
N ALA A 159 7.98 14.11 -19.63
CA ALA A 159 8.21 13.02 -18.68
C ALA A 159 8.97 13.49 -17.42
N ALA A 160 9.97 14.36 -17.59
CA ALA A 160 10.70 14.96 -16.47
C ALA A 160 9.78 15.87 -15.62
N ALA A 161 8.91 16.66 -16.25
CA ALA A 161 7.93 17.48 -15.53
C ALA A 161 6.98 16.63 -14.67
N PHE A 162 6.46 15.53 -15.21
CA PHE A 162 5.63 14.59 -14.44
C PHE A 162 6.37 13.92 -13.28
N THR A 163 7.67 13.67 -13.42
CA THR A 163 8.51 13.09 -12.37
C THR A 163 8.78 14.08 -11.23
N GLY A 164 8.71 15.39 -11.50
CA GLY A 164 8.80 16.42 -10.46
C GLY A 164 7.68 16.36 -9.42
N VAL A 165 6.48 15.93 -9.81
CA VAL A 165 5.32 15.82 -8.91
C VAL A 165 5.55 14.82 -7.76
N PRO A 166 5.88 13.54 -8.00
CA PRO A 166 6.12 12.58 -6.92
C PRO A 166 7.33 12.98 -6.06
N ILE A 167 8.37 13.57 -6.64
CA ILE A 167 9.52 14.11 -5.89
C ILE A 167 9.07 15.21 -4.92
N ALA A 168 8.26 16.16 -5.38
CA ALA A 168 7.74 17.24 -4.55
C ALA A 168 6.84 16.70 -3.42
N ILE A 169 5.96 15.73 -3.73
CA ILE A 169 5.10 15.11 -2.71
C ILE A 169 5.94 14.39 -1.66
N ILE A 170 6.95 13.61 -2.07
CA ILE A 170 7.86 12.93 -1.13
C ILE A 170 8.61 13.94 -0.27
N ALA A 171 9.09 15.05 -0.86
CA ALA A 171 9.77 16.11 -0.11
C ALA A 171 8.85 16.77 0.93
N ILE A 172 7.59 17.07 0.57
CA ILE A 172 6.58 17.61 1.50
C ILE A 172 6.29 16.59 2.61
N TYR A 173 6.14 15.32 2.26
CA TYR A 173 5.83 14.28 3.23
C TYR A 173 6.99 14.05 4.22
N LEU A 174 8.24 14.01 3.73
CA LEU A 174 9.44 13.91 4.57
C LEU A 174 9.62 15.12 5.48
N THR A 175 9.35 16.33 4.98
CA THR A 175 9.44 17.55 5.80
C THR A 175 8.35 17.58 6.88
N LEU A 176 7.14 17.13 6.58
CA LEU A 176 6.07 16.99 7.57
C LEU A 176 6.42 15.92 8.63
N ALA A 177 6.91 14.76 8.20
CA ALA A 177 7.36 13.70 9.10
C ALA A 177 8.49 14.15 10.03
N ARG A 178 9.44 14.94 9.52
CA ARG A 178 10.48 15.60 10.33
C ARG A 178 9.89 16.57 11.35
N ARG A 179 8.93 17.41 10.97
CA ARG A 179 8.29 18.37 11.88
C ARG A 179 7.46 17.71 12.98
N LEU A 180 6.94 16.50 12.75
CA LEU A 180 6.19 15.73 13.75
C LEU A 180 7.10 14.99 14.75
N GLY A 181 8.42 15.21 14.71
CA GLY A 181 9.37 14.58 15.63
C GLY A 181 9.57 13.08 15.39
N ALA A 182 9.11 12.54 14.25
CA ALA A 182 9.27 11.13 13.93
C ALA A 182 10.74 10.69 13.78
N PHE A 183 11.67 11.65 13.65
CA PHE A 183 13.11 11.38 13.61
C PHE A 183 13.85 11.79 14.88
N ASP A 184 13.18 12.43 15.86
CA ASP A 184 13.78 12.83 17.14
C ASP A 184 13.78 11.68 18.15
N ALA A 185 13.08 10.58 17.85
CA ALA A 185 12.99 9.37 18.65
C ALA A 185 13.88 8.21 18.14
N LEU A 186 14.75 8.48 17.16
CA LEU A 186 15.74 7.56 16.60
C LEU A 186 17.13 7.82 17.18
#